data_AF-A0A6N8NTX2-F1
#
_entry.id   AF-A0A6N8NTX2-F1
#
_cell.length_a   1.000
_cell.length_b   1.000
_cell.length_c   1.000
_cell.angle_alpha   90.00
_cell.angle_beta   90.00
_cell.angle_gamma   90.00
#
_symmetry.space_group_name_H-M   'P 1'
#
loop_
_entity.id
_entity.type
_entity.pdbx_description
1 polymer ?
#
loop_
_entity_poly.entity_id
_entity_poly.type
_entity_poly.pdbx_seq_one_letter_code
_entity_poly.pdbx_strand_id
1 'polypeptide(L)'
;QETKQYVPKMLALSDILKNSKRYGVRLPTTDESRALARVHLSSPVEMAKVADMAGISVSKLKTFNAGVKGSTLGASGPQYVMVPKKHADQLRESLASGEIAAVQSTLVADNTPLNSRVYTVRSGDTLSSIASRLGVSTKDLQQWNKLRGSKLKPGQSLTIGAGSSAQRLANNSDSITYRVRKGDSLSSIAKRHGVNIKDVMRWNSDTANL
;
A
#
# COMPACT_ATOMS: atom_id res chain seq x y z
N GLN A 1 -44.65 10.09 -31.59
CA GLN A 1 -44.79 8.86 -32.40
C GLN A 1 -43.45 8.14 -32.64
N GLU A 2 -42.30 8.69 -32.24
CA GLU A 2 -40.98 8.17 -32.59
C GLU A 2 -40.61 6.84 -31.89
N THR A 3 -41.14 6.55 -30.70
CA THR A 3 -40.79 5.32 -29.95
C THR A 3 -41.39 4.02 -30.50
N LYS A 4 -42.48 4.07 -31.29
CA LYS A 4 -43.14 2.87 -31.83
C LYS A 4 -42.32 2.14 -32.91
N GLN A 5 -41.44 2.84 -33.63
CA GLN A 5 -40.59 2.25 -34.67
C GLN A 5 -39.22 1.79 -34.17
N TYR A 6 -38.73 2.33 -33.05
CA TYR A 6 -37.41 1.97 -32.51
C TYR A 6 -37.41 0.62 -31.80
N VAL A 7 -38.49 0.28 -31.08
CA VAL A 7 -38.57 -0.97 -30.32
C VAL A 7 -38.45 -2.20 -31.25
N PRO A 8 -39.18 -2.31 -32.37
CA PRO A 8 -39.02 -3.42 -33.30
C PRO A 8 -37.60 -3.54 -33.89
N LYS A 9 -36.95 -2.40 -34.18
CA LYS A 9 -35.57 -2.39 -34.71
C LYS A 9 -34.55 -2.86 -33.68
N MET A 10 -34.70 -2.46 -32.42
CA MET A 10 -33.83 -2.91 -31.32
C MET A 10 -34.03 -4.41 -31.02
N LEU A 11 -35.28 -4.89 -31.10
CA LEU A 11 -35.57 -6.33 -30.95
C LEU A 11 -34.98 -7.14 -32.11
N ALA A 12 -35.13 -6.68 -33.34
CA ALA A 12 -34.51 -7.32 -34.51
C ALA A 12 -32.98 -7.34 -34.41
N LEU A 13 -32.37 -6.24 -33.99
CA LEU A 13 -30.93 -6.18 -33.76
C LEU A 13 -30.49 -7.15 -32.66
N SER A 14 -31.24 -7.22 -31.54
CA SER A 14 -30.97 -8.18 -30.47
C SER A 14 -31.05 -9.62 -30.95
N ASP A 15 -32.05 -9.94 -31.78
CA ASP A 15 -32.24 -11.28 -32.35
C ASP A 15 -31.12 -11.66 -33.33
N ILE A 16 -30.74 -10.74 -34.22
CA ILE A 16 -29.60 -10.91 -35.14
C ILE A 16 -28.29 -11.14 -34.37
N LEU A 17 -28.07 -10.40 -33.27
CA LEU A 17 -26.87 -10.58 -32.45
C LEU A 17 -26.86 -11.94 -31.74
N LYS A 18 -27.99 -12.38 -31.19
CA LYS A 18 -28.14 -13.70 -30.52
C LYS A 18 -27.99 -14.86 -31.49
N ASN A 19 -28.53 -14.73 -32.70
CA ASN A 19 -28.59 -15.78 -33.72
C ASN A 19 -27.64 -15.53 -34.90
N SER A 20 -26.55 -14.79 -34.67
CA SER A 20 -25.63 -14.29 -35.72
C SER A 20 -25.12 -15.35 -36.69
N LYS A 21 -24.84 -16.57 -36.20
CA LYS A 21 -24.46 -17.72 -37.03
C LYS A 21 -25.53 -18.11 -38.05
N ARG A 22 -26.81 -18.08 -37.68
CA ARG A 22 -27.95 -18.43 -38.54
C ARG A 22 -28.15 -17.39 -39.64
N TYR A 23 -27.91 -16.13 -39.33
CA TYR A 23 -28.02 -15.01 -40.27
C TYR A 23 -26.73 -14.75 -41.07
N GLY A 24 -25.69 -15.58 -40.92
CA GLY A 24 -24.41 -15.41 -41.62
C GLY A 24 -23.61 -14.17 -41.19
N VAL A 25 -23.98 -13.54 -40.07
CA VAL A 25 -23.32 -12.33 -39.55
C VAL A 25 -22.10 -12.76 -38.73
N ARG A 26 -20.92 -12.26 -39.12
CA ARG A 26 -19.70 -12.41 -38.32
C ARG A 26 -19.61 -11.28 -37.32
N LEU A 27 -19.73 -11.62 -36.04
CA LEU A 27 -19.49 -10.66 -34.96
C LEU A 27 -17.99 -10.37 -34.86
N PRO A 28 -17.59 -9.11 -34.60
CA PRO A 28 -16.20 -8.80 -34.32
C PRO A 28 -15.75 -9.59 -33.08
N THR A 29 -14.60 -10.24 -33.18
CA THR A 29 -13.98 -10.91 -32.03
C THR A 29 -13.48 -9.86 -31.06
N THR A 30 -13.76 -10.04 -29.77
CA THR A 30 -13.22 -9.15 -28.74
C THR A 30 -11.70 -9.26 -28.71
N ASP A 31 -11.03 -8.12 -28.91
CA ASP A 31 -9.58 -8.04 -28.73
C ASP A 31 -9.25 -8.14 -27.23
N GLU A 32 -8.96 -9.35 -26.77
CA GLU A 32 -8.55 -9.62 -25.38
C GLU A 32 -7.34 -8.77 -24.95
N SER A 33 -6.50 -8.32 -25.90
CA SER A 33 -5.35 -7.47 -25.60
C SER A 33 -5.76 -6.06 -25.13
N ARG A 34 -6.99 -5.64 -25.46
CA ARG A 34 -7.60 -4.37 -25.03
C ARG A 34 -8.59 -4.53 -23.89
N ALA A 35 -8.79 -5.76 -23.40
CA ALA A 35 -9.70 -6.00 -22.30
C ALA A 35 -9.23 -5.26 -21.04
N LEU A 36 -10.14 -4.52 -20.42
CA LEU A 36 -9.93 -3.88 -19.12
C LEU A 36 -10.44 -4.80 -18.02
N ALA A 37 -9.61 -4.99 -17.00
CA ALA A 37 -9.96 -5.69 -15.78
C ALA A 37 -10.15 -4.66 -14.65
N ARG A 38 -11.11 -4.97 -13.77
CA ARG A 38 -11.35 -4.20 -12.54
C ARG A 38 -10.56 -4.84 -11.41
N VAL A 39 -9.76 -4.04 -10.73
CA VAL A 39 -9.02 -4.42 -9.53
C VAL A 39 -9.55 -3.60 -8.36
N HIS A 40 -10.01 -4.27 -7.30
CA HIS A 40 -10.55 -3.62 -6.12
C HIS A 40 -9.41 -2.98 -5.30
N LEU A 41 -9.72 -1.83 -4.69
CA LEU A 41 -8.81 -1.10 -3.80
C LEU A 41 -9.44 -1.11 -2.40
N SER A 42 -8.72 -1.65 -1.42
CA SER A 42 -9.12 -1.72 -0.01
C SER A 42 -8.93 -0.39 0.74
N SER A 43 -8.03 0.46 0.26
CA SER A 43 -7.77 1.80 0.79
C SER A 43 -7.59 2.82 -0.36
N PRO A 44 -7.68 4.13 -0.07
CA PRO A 44 -7.28 5.14 -1.05
C PRO A 44 -5.81 4.96 -1.45
N VAL A 45 -5.52 4.94 -2.75
CA VAL A 45 -4.15 4.78 -3.29
C VAL A 45 -3.88 5.84 -4.34
N GLU A 46 -2.69 6.44 -4.31
CA GLU A 46 -2.27 7.37 -5.34
C GLU A 46 -2.15 6.70 -6.71
N MET A 47 -2.67 7.37 -7.74
CA MET A 47 -2.65 6.93 -9.13
C MET A 47 -1.23 6.63 -9.61
N ALA A 48 -0.25 7.45 -9.19
CA ALA A 48 1.16 7.25 -9.49
C ALA A 48 1.66 5.91 -8.93
N LYS A 49 1.34 5.62 -7.67
CA LYS A 49 1.71 4.37 -7.01
C LYS A 49 1.06 3.16 -7.68
N VAL A 50 -0.20 3.26 -8.09
CA VAL A 50 -0.89 2.19 -8.84
C VAL A 50 -0.27 1.97 -10.22
N ALA A 51 0.12 3.04 -10.91
CA ALA A 51 0.78 2.98 -12.20
C ALA A 51 2.13 2.24 -12.08
N ASP A 52 2.92 2.55 -11.04
CA ASP A 52 4.20 1.89 -10.76
C ASP A 52 4.00 0.39 -10.46
N MET A 53 3.01 0.04 -9.63
CA MET A 53 2.71 -1.35 -9.28
C MET A 53 2.24 -2.16 -10.48
N ALA A 54 1.44 -1.57 -11.35
CA ALA A 54 0.94 -2.19 -12.58
C ALA A 54 1.97 -2.17 -13.74
N GLY A 55 3.09 -1.45 -13.59
CA GLY A 55 4.10 -1.31 -14.64
C GLY A 55 3.60 -0.56 -15.89
N ILE A 56 2.73 0.44 -15.70
CA ILE A 56 2.17 1.26 -16.78
C ILE A 56 2.34 2.74 -16.46
N SER A 57 2.30 3.61 -17.48
CA SER A 57 2.44 5.04 -17.23
C SER A 57 1.18 5.64 -16.59
N VAL A 58 1.37 6.66 -15.75
CA VAL A 58 0.28 7.39 -15.08
C VAL A 58 -0.72 7.95 -16.09
N SER A 59 -0.23 8.53 -17.19
CA SER A 59 -1.08 9.08 -18.25
C SER A 59 -1.96 8.02 -18.89
N LYS A 60 -1.41 6.82 -19.15
CA LYS A 60 -2.16 5.70 -19.75
C LYS A 60 -3.15 5.09 -18.75
N LEU A 61 -2.77 5.02 -17.47
CA LEU A 61 -3.70 4.60 -16.41
C LEU A 61 -4.87 5.60 -16.27
N LYS A 62 -4.60 6.91 -16.39
CA LYS A 62 -5.61 7.96 -16.35
C LYS A 62 -6.60 7.86 -17.51
N THR A 63 -6.17 7.49 -18.71
CA THR A 63 -7.11 7.31 -19.85
C THR A 63 -8.09 6.17 -19.61
N PHE A 64 -7.68 5.10 -18.90
CA PHE A 64 -8.59 4.01 -18.54
C PHE A 64 -9.51 4.35 -17.37
N ASN A 65 -9.10 5.30 -16.51
CA ASN A 65 -9.81 5.70 -15.30
C ASN A 65 -10.34 7.14 -15.38
N ALA A 66 -10.76 7.58 -16.56
CA ALA A 66 -11.23 8.94 -16.80
C ALA A 66 -12.44 9.36 -15.92
N GLY A 67 -13.15 8.39 -15.34
CA GLY A 67 -14.25 8.62 -14.39
C GLY A 67 -13.83 9.01 -12.98
N VAL A 68 -12.54 8.92 -12.63
CA VAL A 68 -12.03 9.31 -11.30
C VAL A 68 -11.46 10.73 -11.38
N LYS A 69 -11.92 11.61 -10.49
CA LYS A 69 -11.43 12.98 -10.38
C LYS A 69 -10.29 13.04 -9.37
N GLY A 70 -9.14 13.54 -9.80
CA GLY A 70 -7.97 13.74 -8.94
C GLY A 70 -6.84 12.73 -9.14
N SER A 71 -5.85 12.77 -8.26
CA SER A 71 -4.64 11.93 -8.28
C SER A 71 -4.73 10.69 -7.39
N THR A 72 -5.82 10.52 -6.64
CA THR A 72 -6.00 9.43 -5.67
C THR A 72 -7.24 8.63 -6.01
N LEU A 73 -7.04 7.34 -6.23
CA LEU A 73 -8.10 6.36 -6.48
C LEU A 73 -8.71 5.92 -5.14
N GLY A 74 -10.02 5.72 -5.07
CA GLY A 74 -10.70 5.23 -3.86
C GLY A 74 -10.87 6.25 -2.72
N ALA A 75 -10.33 7.47 -2.83
CA ALA A 75 -10.58 8.56 -1.87
C ALA A 75 -12.00 9.15 -2.01
N SER A 76 -12.50 9.22 -3.24
CA SER A 76 -13.86 9.65 -3.57
C SER A 76 -14.29 8.96 -4.87
N GLY A 77 -15.47 8.34 -4.87
CA GLY A 77 -15.97 7.56 -6.01
C GLY A 77 -15.61 6.07 -5.95
N PRO A 78 -15.42 5.39 -7.11
CA PRO A 78 -15.30 3.95 -7.16
C PRO A 78 -14.01 3.42 -6.49
N GLN A 79 -14.16 2.42 -5.61
CA GLN A 79 -13.07 1.70 -4.94
C GLN A 79 -12.46 0.60 -5.84
N TYR A 80 -12.27 0.92 -7.12
CA TYR A 80 -11.61 0.03 -8.05
C TYR A 80 -10.85 0.83 -9.09
N VAL A 81 -9.84 0.20 -9.67
CA VAL A 81 -9.09 0.73 -10.81
C VAL A 81 -9.28 -0.16 -12.02
N MET A 82 -9.45 0.46 -13.18
CA MET A 82 -9.44 -0.20 -14.48
C MET A 82 -8.02 -0.24 -15.01
N VAL A 83 -7.53 -1.45 -15.27
CA VAL A 83 -6.21 -1.71 -15.87
C VAL A 83 -6.35 -2.74 -16.98
N PRO A 84 -5.48 -2.76 -17.99
CA PRO A 84 -5.50 -3.83 -18.98
C PRO A 84 -5.32 -5.20 -18.32
N LYS A 85 -6.03 -6.23 -18.81
CA LYS A 85 -6.06 -7.59 -18.24
C LYS A 85 -4.65 -8.14 -17.97
N LYS A 86 -3.70 -7.88 -18.88
CA LYS A 86 -2.27 -8.27 -18.74
C LYS A 86 -1.59 -7.74 -17.47
N HIS A 87 -1.99 -6.57 -16.98
CA HIS A 87 -1.38 -5.90 -15.81
C HIS A 87 -2.20 -6.09 -14.53
N ALA A 88 -3.38 -6.69 -14.63
CA ALA A 88 -4.31 -6.83 -13.51
C ALA A 88 -3.78 -7.79 -12.44
N ASP A 89 -3.17 -8.89 -12.84
CA ASP A 89 -2.68 -9.91 -11.92
C ASP A 89 -1.44 -9.41 -11.17
N GLN A 90 -0.51 -8.77 -11.86
CA GLN A 90 0.62 -8.09 -11.23
C GLN A 90 0.18 -7.02 -10.22
N LEU A 91 -0.84 -6.23 -10.55
CA LEU A 91 -1.38 -5.23 -9.64
C LEU A 91 -2.05 -5.88 -8.42
N ARG A 92 -2.81 -6.97 -8.62
CA ARG A 92 -3.43 -7.73 -7.52
C ARG A 92 -2.38 -8.32 -6.58
N GLU A 93 -1.34 -8.93 -7.12
CA GLU A 93 -0.21 -9.45 -6.34
C GLU A 93 0.52 -8.32 -5.59
N SER A 94 0.69 -7.15 -6.22
CA SER A 94 1.32 -5.99 -5.59
C SER A 94 0.46 -5.36 -4.49
N LEU A 95 -0.85 -5.35 -4.66
CA LEU A 95 -1.80 -4.87 -3.64
C LEU A 95 -1.93 -5.87 -2.49
N ALA A 96 -2.00 -7.18 -2.78
CA ALA A 96 -2.04 -8.24 -1.79
C ALA A 96 -0.73 -8.32 -1.00
N SER A 97 0.43 -8.22 -1.67
CA SER A 97 1.73 -8.13 -1.00
C SER A 97 1.92 -6.81 -0.26
N GLY A 98 1.32 -5.72 -0.72
CA GLY A 98 1.22 -4.45 0.00
C GLY A 98 0.30 -4.51 1.22
N GLU A 99 -0.75 -5.32 1.20
CA GLU A 99 -1.63 -5.62 2.34
C GLU A 99 -0.97 -6.59 3.32
N ILE A 100 -0.24 -7.61 2.85
CA ILE A 100 0.61 -8.45 3.70
C ILE A 100 1.72 -7.60 4.31
N ALA A 101 2.29 -6.67 3.54
CA ALA A 101 3.19 -5.67 4.07
C ALA A 101 2.46 -4.71 5.01
N ALA A 102 1.17 -4.37 4.87
CA ALA A 102 0.45 -3.48 5.79
C ALA A 102 -0.04 -4.19 7.08
N VAL A 103 -0.35 -5.48 7.02
CA VAL A 103 -0.69 -6.33 8.17
C VAL A 103 0.58 -6.76 8.92
N GLN A 104 1.69 -6.97 8.21
CA GLN A 104 2.99 -7.10 8.85
C GLN A 104 3.56 -5.74 9.25
N SER A 105 3.30 -4.64 8.54
CA SER A 105 3.78 -3.28 8.88
C SER A 105 2.99 -2.60 9.99
N THR A 106 1.77 -3.05 10.29
CA THR A 106 1.13 -2.69 11.56
C THR A 106 1.88 -3.31 12.75
N LEU A 107 2.74 -4.32 12.50
CA LEU A 107 3.69 -4.84 13.48
C LEU A 107 5.17 -4.45 13.17
N VAL A 108 5.49 -3.91 11.98
CA VAL A 108 6.87 -3.81 11.47
C VAL A 108 7.27 -2.49 10.75
N ALA A 109 6.37 -1.58 10.39
CA ALA A 109 6.79 -0.32 9.75
C ALA A 109 6.13 0.93 10.36
N ASP A 110 6.65 1.31 11.52
CA ASP A 110 6.93 2.72 11.80
C ASP A 110 8.45 2.92 11.68
N ASN A 111 8.95 2.81 10.44
CA ASN A 111 10.32 3.12 10.03
C ASN A 111 10.38 4.42 9.22
N THR A 112 9.43 5.33 9.44
CA THR A 112 9.75 6.75 9.36
C THR A 112 10.74 7.02 10.48
N PRO A 113 11.90 7.70 10.28
CA PRO A 113 12.53 8.35 11.41
C PRO A 113 11.46 9.29 11.96
N LEU A 114 10.81 8.89 13.05
CA LEU A 114 9.91 9.75 13.77
C LEU A 114 10.78 10.93 14.16
N ASN A 115 10.67 12.02 13.41
CA ASN A 115 11.22 13.31 13.79
C ASN A 115 10.81 13.48 15.24
N SER A 116 11.80 13.40 16.13
CA SER A 116 11.60 13.27 17.57
C SER A 116 10.55 14.29 17.99
N ARG A 117 9.33 13.83 18.23
CA ARG A 117 8.20 14.73 18.45
C ARG A 117 8.32 15.15 19.91
N VAL A 118 8.51 16.43 20.15
CA VAL A 118 8.56 16.95 21.52
C VAL A 118 7.14 17.32 21.96
N TYR A 119 6.70 16.80 23.10
CA TYR A 119 5.43 17.13 23.73
C TYR A 119 5.67 17.89 25.03
N THR A 120 5.11 19.09 25.15
CA THR A 120 5.16 19.88 26.39
C THR A 120 3.99 19.50 27.28
N VAL A 121 4.30 18.96 28.46
CA VAL A 121 3.33 18.56 29.49
C VAL A 121 2.51 19.77 29.94
N ARG A 122 1.18 19.64 29.98
CA ARG A 122 0.27 20.69 30.46
C ARG A 122 -0.18 20.41 31.90
N SER A 123 -0.69 21.43 32.58
CA SER A 123 -1.28 21.24 33.92
C SER A 123 -2.46 20.26 33.84
N GLY A 124 -2.43 19.21 34.65
CA GLY A 124 -3.43 18.13 34.63
C GLY A 124 -3.09 16.94 33.73
N ASP A 125 -2.01 17.00 32.95
CA ASP A 125 -1.55 15.84 32.19
C ASP A 125 -0.93 14.78 33.11
N THR A 126 -1.24 13.51 32.82
CA THR A 126 -0.61 12.35 33.45
C THR A 126 0.17 11.58 32.41
N LEU A 127 1.18 10.81 32.84
CA LEU A 127 1.97 10.00 31.92
C LEU A 127 1.10 9.01 31.13
N SER A 128 0.08 8.42 31.77
CA SER A 128 -0.87 7.51 31.13
C SER A 128 -1.80 8.22 30.14
N SER A 129 -2.31 9.41 30.47
CA SER A 129 -3.16 10.17 29.54
C SER A 129 -2.38 10.65 28.32
N ILE A 130 -1.12 11.06 28.50
CA ILE A 130 -0.23 11.44 27.40
C ILE A 130 0.09 10.22 26.53
N ALA A 131 0.48 9.10 27.15
CA ALA A 131 0.82 7.87 26.43
C ALA A 131 -0.35 7.34 25.59
N SER A 132 -1.56 7.31 26.18
CA SER A 132 -2.79 6.91 25.48
C SER A 132 -3.13 7.85 24.31
N ARG A 133 -3.05 9.17 24.54
CA ARG A 133 -3.30 10.18 23.50
C ARG A 133 -2.34 10.08 22.32
N LEU A 134 -1.12 9.62 22.58
CA LEU A 134 -0.05 9.48 21.58
C LEU A 134 0.06 8.06 21.02
N GLY A 135 -0.76 7.12 21.48
CA GLY A 135 -0.72 5.72 21.03
C GLY A 135 0.55 4.96 21.42
N VAL A 136 1.24 5.36 22.50
CA VAL A 136 2.48 4.72 22.98
C VAL A 136 2.29 4.11 24.37
N SER A 137 3.15 3.16 24.74
CA SER A 137 3.17 2.62 26.10
C SER A 137 3.79 3.60 27.09
N THR A 138 3.27 3.66 28.32
CA THR A 138 3.85 4.46 29.41
C THR A 138 5.30 4.07 29.70
N LYS A 139 5.63 2.78 29.58
CA LYS A 139 6.97 2.24 29.76
C LYS A 139 7.93 2.72 28.67
N ASP A 140 7.46 2.74 27.42
CA ASP A 140 8.24 3.23 26.28
C ASP A 140 8.50 4.74 26.43
N LEU A 141 7.49 5.51 26.82
CA LEU A 141 7.60 6.95 27.07
C LEU A 141 8.54 7.26 28.25
N GLN A 142 8.54 6.44 29.30
CA GLN A 142 9.49 6.54 30.42
C GLN A 142 10.91 6.23 29.98
N GLN A 143 11.09 5.18 29.18
CA GLN A 143 12.40 4.75 28.69
C GLN A 143 13.03 5.82 27.80
N TRP A 144 12.27 6.39 26.85
CA TRP A 144 12.75 7.45 25.96
C TRP A 144 13.14 8.72 26.73
N ASN A 145 12.43 9.04 27.81
CA ASN A 145 12.63 10.25 28.60
C ASN A 145 13.40 10.01 29.91
N LYS A 146 13.96 8.82 30.09
CA LYS A 146 14.70 8.37 31.30
C LYS A 146 13.97 8.69 32.62
N LEU A 147 12.64 8.58 32.61
CA LEU A 147 11.80 8.89 33.77
C LEU A 147 11.82 7.73 34.77
N ARG A 148 12.09 8.03 36.04
CA ARG A 148 12.09 7.04 37.14
C ARG A 148 10.71 6.79 37.76
N GLY A 149 9.65 7.36 37.19
CA GLY A 149 8.28 7.26 37.73
C GLY A 149 7.23 7.90 36.82
N SER A 150 6.01 8.05 37.34
CA SER A 150 4.84 8.60 36.62
C SER A 150 4.61 10.10 36.85
N LYS A 151 5.41 10.73 37.71
CA LYS A 151 5.29 12.16 38.04
C LYS A 151 5.86 13.00 36.91
N LEU A 152 5.01 13.85 36.34
CA LEU A 152 5.39 14.83 35.31
C LEU A 152 5.21 16.24 35.85
N LYS A 153 6.10 17.15 35.47
CA LYS A 153 5.97 18.58 35.82
C LYS A 153 5.29 19.32 34.65
N PRO A 154 4.28 20.17 34.90
CA PRO A 154 3.78 21.09 33.88
C PRO A 154 4.92 21.91 33.27
N GLY A 155 4.98 21.98 31.94
CA GLY A 155 6.06 22.62 31.17
C GLY A 155 7.21 21.68 30.78
N GLN A 156 7.24 20.44 31.27
CA GLN A 156 8.27 19.46 30.92
C GLN A 156 8.16 19.04 29.45
N SER A 157 9.29 19.00 28.73
CA SER A 157 9.36 18.49 27.36
C SER A 157 9.61 16.98 27.36
N LEU A 158 8.75 16.23 26.67
CA LEU A 158 8.86 14.78 26.48
C LEU A 158 9.19 14.47 25.02
N THR A 159 10.27 13.74 24.80
CA THR A 159 10.68 13.21 23.51
C THR A 159 9.89 11.93 23.21
N ILE A 160 9.24 11.90 22.05
CA ILE A 160 8.43 10.78 21.56
C ILE A 160 9.11 10.22 20.30
N GLY A 161 9.31 8.91 20.23
CA GLY A 161 9.81 8.24 19.03
C GLY A 161 11.33 8.01 18.97
N ALA A 162 12.05 8.05 20.09
CA ALA A 162 13.47 7.69 20.12
C ALA A 162 13.64 6.15 20.12
N GLY A 163 13.53 5.54 18.94
CA GLY A 163 14.16 4.27 18.57
C GLY A 163 14.01 3.08 19.53
N SER A 164 12.96 2.28 19.36
CA SER A 164 12.93 0.91 19.88
C SER A 164 12.03 -0.07 19.12
N SER A 165 11.51 0.32 17.95
CA SER A 165 10.85 -0.61 17.03
C SER A 165 11.87 -1.59 16.41
N ALA A 166 13.03 -1.07 16.00
CA ALA A 166 14.10 -1.85 15.38
C ALA A 166 14.73 -2.90 16.31
N GLN A 167 14.86 -2.61 17.62
CA GLN A 167 15.41 -3.57 18.59
C GLN A 167 14.43 -4.71 18.89
N ARG A 168 13.12 -4.44 18.90
CA ARG A 168 12.08 -5.47 19.09
C ARG A 168 11.97 -6.39 17.87
N LEU A 169 12.28 -5.89 16.67
CA LEU A 169 12.35 -6.68 15.44
C LEU A 169 13.65 -7.50 15.30
N ALA A 170 14.78 -6.96 15.77
CA ALA A 170 16.05 -7.70 15.79
C ALA A 170 16.04 -8.90 16.75
N ASN A 171 15.14 -8.91 17.74
CA ASN A 171 15.00 -10.01 18.70
C ASN A 171 14.11 -11.17 18.20
N ASN A 172 13.59 -11.14 16.95
CA ASN A 172 13.02 -12.34 16.36
C ASN A 172 14.17 -13.30 16.02
N SER A 173 14.19 -14.44 16.70
CA SER A 173 15.21 -15.49 16.57
C SER A 173 15.23 -16.21 15.21
N ASP A 174 14.41 -15.78 14.25
CA ASP A 174 14.35 -16.28 12.88
C ASP A 174 15.29 -15.50 11.96
N SER A 175 16.58 -15.48 12.29
CA SER A 175 17.59 -14.90 11.40
C SER A 175 17.71 -15.72 10.12
N ILE A 176 17.27 -15.17 8.98
CA ILE A 176 17.45 -15.80 7.67
C ILE A 176 18.86 -15.48 7.15
N THR A 177 19.73 -16.48 7.04
CA THR A 177 21.07 -16.32 6.44
C THR A 177 21.02 -16.53 4.92
N TYR A 178 21.39 -15.52 4.14
CA TYR A 178 21.46 -15.60 2.67
C TYR A 178 22.90 -15.51 2.17
N ARG A 179 23.35 -16.51 1.39
CA ARG A 179 24.65 -16.49 0.72
C ARG A 179 24.55 -15.81 -0.64
N VAL A 180 25.22 -14.68 -0.80
CA VAL A 180 25.26 -13.86 -2.03
C VAL A 180 25.81 -14.68 -3.21
N ARG A 181 25.12 -14.65 -4.35
CA ARG A 181 25.53 -15.31 -5.61
C ARG A 181 26.12 -14.30 -6.60
N LYS A 182 26.88 -14.78 -7.59
CA LYS A 182 27.44 -13.93 -8.66
C LYS A 182 26.32 -13.20 -9.40
N GLY A 183 26.33 -11.86 -9.35
CA GLY A 183 25.30 -11.00 -9.95
C GLY A 183 24.24 -10.48 -8.98
N ASP A 184 24.24 -10.93 -7.72
CA ASP A 184 23.39 -10.33 -6.70
C ASP A 184 23.92 -8.96 -6.26
N SER A 185 23.00 -8.04 -6.01
CA SER A 185 23.24 -6.77 -5.33
C SER A 185 22.44 -6.68 -4.04
N LEU A 186 22.89 -5.87 -3.08
CA LEU A 186 22.17 -5.63 -1.82
C LEU A 186 20.71 -5.17 -2.05
N SER A 187 20.50 -4.34 -3.08
CA SER A 187 19.16 -3.88 -3.49
C SER A 187 18.29 -5.00 -4.06
N SER A 188 18.87 -5.91 -4.86
CA SER A 188 18.13 -7.05 -5.43
C SER A 188 17.75 -8.08 -4.35
N ILE A 189 18.61 -8.28 -3.35
CA ILE A 189 18.37 -9.18 -2.22
C ILE A 189 17.27 -8.60 -1.33
N ALA A 190 17.40 -7.32 -0.94
CA ALA A 190 16.40 -6.64 -0.12
C ALA A 190 15.01 -6.71 -0.77
N LYS A 191 14.95 -6.46 -2.09
CA LYS A 191 13.70 -6.57 -2.87
C LYS A 191 13.14 -7.99 -2.90
N ARG A 192 13.98 -9.02 -3.08
CA ARG A 192 13.54 -10.43 -3.09
C ARG A 192 12.96 -10.87 -1.75
N HIS A 193 13.51 -10.36 -0.65
CA HIS A 193 13.11 -10.71 0.70
C HIS A 193 12.08 -9.74 1.31
N GLY A 194 11.59 -8.76 0.55
CA GLY A 194 10.56 -7.83 1.01
C GLY A 194 11.01 -6.92 2.16
N VAL A 195 12.31 -6.67 2.29
CA VAL A 195 12.90 -5.86 3.38
C VAL A 195 13.50 -4.55 2.84
N ASN A 196 13.62 -3.54 3.70
CA ASN A 196 14.24 -2.28 3.31
C ASN A 196 15.76 -2.43 3.23
N ILE A 197 16.38 -1.88 2.18
CA ILE A 197 17.83 -1.92 1.98
C ILE A 197 18.60 -1.30 3.17
N LYS A 198 18.05 -0.27 3.81
CA LYS A 198 18.67 0.36 5.00
C LYS A 198 18.67 -0.55 6.21
N ASP A 199 17.63 -1.37 6.35
CA ASP A 199 17.52 -2.35 7.43
C ASP A 199 18.50 -3.51 7.19
N VAL A 200 18.62 -3.98 5.94
CA VAL A 200 19.63 -4.99 5.55
C VAL A 200 21.05 -4.50 5.84
N MET A 201 21.38 -3.24 5.52
CA MET A 201 22.70 -2.68 5.86
C MET A 201 22.93 -2.62 7.36
N ARG A 202 21.89 -2.24 8.13
CA ARG A 202 21.97 -2.11 9.59
C ARG A 202 22.07 -3.47 10.31
N TRP A 203 21.40 -4.51 9.82
CA TRP A 203 21.52 -5.85 10.41
C TRP A 203 22.88 -6.49 10.14
N ASN A 204 23.50 -6.14 9.01
CA ASN A 204 24.83 -6.62 8.62
C ASN A 204 25.96 -5.64 9.01
N SER A 205 25.67 -4.55 9.73
CA SER A 205 26.73 -3.64 10.23
C SER A 205 27.36 -4.12 11.53
N ASP A 206 26.68 -5.00 12.27
CA ASP A 206 27.23 -5.68 13.46
C ASP A 206 27.98 -6.98 13.10
N THR A 207 27.79 -7.48 11.87
CA THR A 207 28.59 -8.58 11.31
C THR A 207 29.92 -8.00 10.82
N ALA A 208 30.83 -7.74 11.75
CA ALA A 208 32.22 -7.41 11.46
C ALA A 208 32.88 -8.61 10.77
N ASN A 209 32.73 -8.71 9.45
CA ASN A 209 33.56 -9.44 8.47
C ASN A 209 32.91 -9.29 7.08
N LEU A 210 33.22 -8.19 6.40
CA LEU A 210 33.21 -8.11 4.93
C LEU A 210 34.65 -8.06 4.45
#